data_AF-A0AAP0N298-F1
#
_entry.id   AF-A0AAP0N298-F1
#
_cell.length_a   1.000
_cell.length_b   1.000
_cell.length_c   1.000
_cell.angle_alpha   90.00
_cell.angle_beta   90.00
_cell.angle_gamma   90.00
#
_symmetry.space_group_name_H-M   'P 1'
#
loop_
_entity.id
_entity.type
_entity.pdbx_description
1 polymer ?
#
loop_
_entity_poly.entity_id
_entity_poly.type
_entity_poly.pdbx_seq_one_letter_code
_entity_poly.pdbx_strand_id
1 'polypeptide(L)'
;MAYATTATRTSYDHKVNTPGYDLAARLQAYQGQFMECWNSLQKLTSCSSLTIQFFLTGKADIASCCGSIDIIWSKCTWPSAVTSLGYTPAEANILKTYCDAVSAPPANRKP
;
A
#
# COMPACT_ATOMS: atom_id res chain seq x y z
N MET A 1 28.10 -7.63 -48.66
CA MET A 1 28.11 -8.03 -47.24
C MET A 1 26.66 -8.25 -46.82
N ALA A 2 26.24 -9.49 -46.61
CA ALA A 2 24.87 -9.80 -46.20
C ALA A 2 24.82 -9.86 -44.66
N TYR A 3 24.14 -8.91 -44.03
CA TYR A 3 23.84 -8.99 -42.61
C TYR A 3 22.63 -9.91 -42.42
N ALA A 4 22.87 -11.09 -41.87
CA ALA A 4 21.81 -11.97 -41.43
C ALA A 4 21.07 -11.31 -40.25
N THR A 5 19.76 -11.08 -40.39
CA THR A 5 18.90 -10.62 -39.29
C THR A 5 17.69 -11.54 -39.15
N THR A 6 17.95 -12.81 -38.87
CA THR A 6 16.90 -13.79 -38.54
C THR A 6 17.25 -14.53 -37.27
N ALA A 7 17.36 -13.76 -36.18
CA ALA A 7 17.18 -14.30 -34.84
C ALA A 7 16.27 -13.34 -34.08
N THR A 8 15.34 -13.90 -33.29
CA THR A 8 14.51 -13.23 -32.24
C THR A 8 13.05 -12.86 -32.51
N ARG A 9 12.29 -13.57 -33.36
CA ARG A 9 10.80 -13.48 -33.30
C ARG A 9 10.11 -14.64 -32.60
N THR A 10 10.68 -15.84 -32.65
CA THR A 10 10.11 -17.06 -32.08
C THR A 10 10.26 -17.18 -30.56
N SER A 11 11.31 -16.58 -29.98
CA SER A 11 11.57 -16.62 -28.53
C SER A 11 10.59 -15.74 -27.72
N TYR A 12 10.15 -14.62 -28.30
CA TYR A 12 9.20 -13.70 -27.67
C TYR A 12 7.78 -14.29 -27.64
N ASP A 13 7.38 -14.93 -28.74
CA ASP A 13 6.05 -15.52 -28.92
C ASP A 13 5.81 -16.71 -27.98
N HIS A 14 6.82 -17.56 -27.79
CA HIS A 14 6.71 -18.71 -26.88
C HIS A 14 6.56 -18.31 -25.40
N LYS A 15 7.13 -17.17 -24.99
CA LYS A 15 7.02 -16.64 -23.62
C LYS A 15 5.67 -15.96 -23.34
N VAL A 16 5.04 -15.36 -24.34
CA VAL A 16 3.74 -14.68 -24.21
C VAL A 16 2.60 -15.66 -23.97
N ASN A 17 2.67 -16.87 -24.54
CA ASN A 17 1.61 -17.86 -24.43
C ASN A 17 1.68 -18.74 -23.16
N THR A 18 2.62 -18.47 -22.25
CA THR A 18 2.70 -19.14 -20.94
C THR A 18 1.83 -18.42 -19.90
N PRO A 19 0.98 -19.15 -19.14
CA PRO A 19 0.22 -18.56 -18.03
C PRO A 19 1.15 -17.81 -17.06
N GLY A 20 0.91 -16.49 -16.88
CA GLY A 20 1.73 -15.63 -16.01
C GLY A 20 2.62 -14.60 -16.71
N TYR A 21 2.74 -14.66 -18.03
CA TYR A 21 3.53 -13.69 -18.82
C TYR A 21 2.70 -12.65 -19.59
N ASP A 22 1.36 -12.74 -19.54
CA ASP A 22 0.51 -11.69 -20.10
C ASP A 22 0.53 -10.44 -19.20
N LEU A 23 1.34 -9.46 -19.62
CA LEU A 23 1.50 -8.19 -18.92
C LEU A 23 0.15 -7.45 -18.81
N ALA A 24 -0.69 -7.55 -19.84
CA ALA A 24 -2.00 -6.90 -19.87
C ALA A 24 -2.93 -7.45 -18.77
N ALA A 25 -3.09 -8.77 -18.67
CA ALA A 25 -3.85 -9.41 -17.60
C ALA A 25 -3.28 -9.09 -16.22
N ARG A 26 -1.96 -9.07 -16.05
CA ARG A 26 -1.32 -8.69 -14.78
C ARG A 26 -1.63 -7.26 -14.37
N LEU A 27 -1.52 -6.29 -15.30
CA LEU A 27 -1.81 -4.88 -15.01
C LEU A 27 -3.30 -4.65 -14.72
N GLN A 28 -4.20 -5.31 -15.45
CA GLN A 28 -5.64 -5.23 -15.20
C GLN A 28 -6.02 -5.81 -13.83
N ALA A 29 -5.44 -6.94 -13.43
CA ALA A 29 -5.64 -7.50 -12.10
C ALA A 29 -5.10 -6.58 -10.99
N TYR A 30 -3.99 -5.88 -11.25
CA TYR A 30 -3.39 -4.96 -10.29
C TYR A 30 -4.13 -3.62 -10.19
N GLN A 31 -4.80 -3.16 -11.26
CA GLN A 31 -5.45 -1.84 -11.30
C GLN A 31 -6.47 -1.64 -10.18
N GLY A 32 -7.32 -2.64 -9.91
CA GLY A 32 -8.35 -2.53 -8.87
C GLY A 32 -7.76 -2.36 -7.47
N GLN A 33 -6.87 -3.29 -7.08
CA GLN A 33 -6.23 -3.27 -5.75
C GLN A 33 -5.28 -2.09 -5.58
N PHE A 34 -4.59 -1.71 -6.66
CA PHE A 34 -3.74 -0.52 -6.66
C PHE A 34 -4.56 0.74 -6.43
N MET A 35 -5.72 0.90 -7.08
CA MET A 35 -6.56 2.08 -6.90
C MET A 35 -7.18 2.15 -5.50
N GLU A 36 -7.58 1.01 -4.90
CA GLU A 36 -8.03 0.96 -3.50
C GLU A 36 -6.91 1.34 -2.52
N CYS A 37 -5.72 0.78 -2.74
CA CYS A 37 -4.52 1.10 -1.96
C CYS A 37 -4.18 2.59 -2.08
N TRP A 38 -4.15 3.11 -3.31
CA TRP A 38 -3.85 4.50 -3.61
C TRP A 38 -4.87 5.47 -3.02
N ASN A 39 -6.17 5.17 -3.12
CA ASN A 39 -7.23 5.97 -2.50
C ASN A 39 -7.05 6.05 -0.98
N SER A 40 -6.68 4.93 -0.36
CA SER A 40 -6.46 4.86 1.09
C SER A 40 -5.20 5.61 1.51
N LEU A 41 -4.13 5.53 0.71
CA LEU A 41 -2.93 6.34 0.88
C LEU A 41 -3.23 7.84 0.80
N GLN A 42 -4.03 8.28 -0.17
CA GLN A 42 -4.44 9.68 -0.27
C GLN A 42 -5.24 10.15 0.95
N LYS A 43 -6.15 9.31 1.45
CA LYS A 43 -6.86 9.61 2.71
C LYS A 43 -5.92 9.71 3.90
N LEU A 44 -4.91 8.83 3.98
CA LEU A 44 -3.87 8.91 5.02
C LEU A 44 -3.03 10.19 4.88
N THR A 45 -2.76 10.67 3.66
CA THR A 45 -2.11 11.96 3.42
C THR A 45 -2.96 13.13 3.91
N SER A 46 -4.30 13.08 3.74
CA SER A 46 -5.20 14.09 4.33
C SER A 46 -5.13 14.13 5.85
N CYS A 47 -4.79 13.01 6.49
CA CYS A 47 -4.56 12.91 7.93
C CYS A 47 -3.16 13.34 8.39
N SER A 48 -2.28 13.77 7.49
CA SER A 48 -0.89 14.11 7.81
C SER A 48 -0.75 15.14 8.93
N SER A 49 -1.64 16.14 9.01
CA SER A 49 -1.61 17.12 10.09
C SER A 49 -1.91 16.52 11.46
N LEU A 50 -2.84 15.55 11.52
CA LEU A 50 -3.20 14.84 12.75
C LEU A 50 -2.12 13.84 13.16
N THR A 51 -1.56 13.08 12.22
CA THR A 51 -0.47 12.14 12.52
C THR A 51 0.80 12.87 12.96
N ILE A 52 1.14 14.01 12.35
CA ILE A 52 2.26 14.85 12.81
C ILE A 52 2.00 15.34 14.25
N GLN A 53 0.80 15.88 14.54
CA GLN A 53 0.46 16.30 15.90
C GLN A 53 0.46 15.13 16.90
N PHE A 54 0.02 13.95 16.48
CA PHE A 54 0.07 12.73 17.29
C PHE A 54 1.51 12.40 17.71
N PHE A 55 2.46 12.40 16.77
CA PHE A 55 3.86 12.12 17.10
C PHE A 55 4.56 13.24 17.88
N LEU A 56 4.24 14.51 17.61
CA LEU A 56 4.88 15.64 18.27
C LEU A 56 4.34 15.93 19.68
N THR A 57 3.03 15.72 19.90
CA THR A 57 2.34 16.16 21.12
C THR A 57 1.56 15.07 21.83
N GLY A 58 1.26 13.95 21.15
CA GLY A 58 0.43 12.86 21.69
C GLY A 58 -1.06 13.19 21.82
N LYS A 59 -1.52 14.38 21.38
CA LYS A 59 -2.89 14.88 21.65
C LYS A 59 -3.87 14.76 20.48
N ALA A 60 -3.42 14.38 19.30
CA ALA A 60 -4.29 14.28 18.14
C ALA A 60 -5.05 12.95 18.14
N ASP A 61 -6.37 13.02 18.02
CA ASP A 61 -7.22 11.87 17.78
C ASP A 61 -7.17 11.51 16.28
N ILE A 62 -6.46 10.43 15.96
CA ILE A 62 -6.33 9.89 14.60
C ILE A 62 -7.33 8.75 14.33
N ALA A 63 -8.33 8.53 15.21
CA ALA A 63 -9.32 7.47 15.03
C ALA A 63 -10.07 7.58 13.67
N SER A 64 -10.29 8.80 13.19
CA SER A 64 -10.90 9.07 11.87
C SER A 64 -10.05 8.55 10.69
N CYS A 65 -8.75 8.35 10.90
CA CYS A 65 -7.79 7.89 9.90
C CYS A 65 -7.60 6.37 9.91
N CYS A 66 -8.06 5.68 10.96
CA CYS A 66 -7.80 4.27 11.18
C CYS A 66 -8.41 3.36 10.11
N GLY A 67 -9.57 3.72 9.56
CA GLY A 67 -10.15 3.00 8.42
C GLY A 67 -9.22 2.99 7.20
N SER A 68 -8.48 4.08 6.97
CA SER A 68 -7.49 4.14 5.87
C SER A 68 -6.26 3.30 6.18
N ILE A 69 -5.78 3.33 7.44
CA ILE A 69 -4.64 2.53 7.89
C ILE A 69 -4.92 1.03 7.77
N ASP A 70 -6.13 0.58 8.12
CA ASP A 70 -6.53 -0.83 7.99
C ASP A 70 -6.60 -1.30 6.53
N ILE A 71 -7.09 -0.45 5.63
CA ILE A 71 -7.06 -0.78 4.19
C ILE A 71 -5.63 -0.83 3.69
N ILE A 72 -4.76 0.12 4.07
CA ILE A 72 -3.35 0.09 3.66
C ILE A 72 -2.66 -1.16 4.20
N TRP A 73 -2.91 -1.54 5.45
CA TRP A 73 -2.36 -2.75 6.04
C TRP A 73 -2.77 -4.02 5.28
N SER A 74 -4.04 -4.13 4.90
CA SER A 74 -4.59 -5.35 4.29
C SER A 74 -4.49 -5.43 2.77
N LYS A 75 -4.40 -4.28 2.08
CA LYS A 75 -4.46 -4.17 0.61
C LYS A 75 -3.21 -3.58 -0.02
N CYS A 76 -2.36 -2.90 0.75
CA CYS A 76 -1.11 -2.37 0.24
C CYS A 76 0.09 -3.21 0.71
N THR A 77 1.23 -2.98 0.08
CA THR A 77 2.52 -3.48 0.54
C THR A 77 2.95 -2.72 1.80
N TRP A 78 2.46 -3.13 2.96
CA TRP A 78 2.90 -2.59 4.26
C TRP A 78 4.31 -3.12 4.62
N PRO A 79 5.21 -2.30 5.23
CA PRO A 79 5.08 -0.88 5.57
C PRO A 79 5.47 0.06 4.41
N SER A 80 5.97 -0.49 3.30
CA SER A 80 6.53 0.28 2.17
C SER A 80 5.58 1.38 1.68
N ALA A 81 4.29 1.10 1.58
CA ALA A 81 3.27 2.07 1.17
C ALA A 81 3.23 3.32 2.07
N VAL A 82 3.29 3.14 3.39
CA VAL A 82 3.26 4.26 4.34
C VAL A 82 4.60 4.98 4.38
N THR A 83 5.71 4.26 4.22
CA THR A 83 7.04 4.89 4.15
C THR A 83 7.21 5.81 2.95
N SER A 84 6.47 5.58 1.86
CA SER A 84 6.44 6.50 0.71
C SER A 84 5.85 7.87 1.06
N LEU A 85 5.12 8.00 2.17
CA LEU A 85 4.59 9.28 2.67
C LEU A 85 5.55 9.99 3.64
N GLY A 86 6.73 9.42 3.90
CA GLY A 86 7.75 10.02 4.77
C GLY A 86 7.74 9.52 6.21
N TYR A 87 6.90 8.55 6.56
CA TYR A 87 6.99 7.86 7.86
C TYR A 87 8.08 6.81 7.84
N THR A 88 8.66 6.55 9.00
CA THR A 88 9.51 5.36 9.22
C THR A 88 8.64 4.10 9.38
N PRO A 89 9.20 2.89 9.16
CA PRO A 89 8.50 1.65 9.44
C PRO A 89 8.01 1.54 10.91
N ALA A 90 8.77 2.11 11.85
CA ALA A 90 8.42 2.12 13.26
C ALA A 90 7.19 3.01 13.53
N GLU A 91 7.18 4.23 12.98
CA GLU A 91 6.04 5.15 13.08
C GLU A 91 4.79 4.56 12.42
N ALA A 92 4.93 3.95 11.25
CA ALA A 92 3.82 3.25 10.60
C ALA A 92 3.23 2.17 11.53
N ASN A 93 4.07 1.36 12.17
CA ASN A 93 3.62 0.31 13.09
C ASN A 93 2.95 0.88 14.36
N ILE A 94 3.40 2.04 14.85
CA ILE A 94 2.74 2.75 15.96
C ILE A 94 1.34 3.20 15.55
N LEU A 95 1.18 3.79 14.35
CA LEU A 95 -0.14 4.19 13.83
C LEU A 95 -1.08 2.98 13.72
N LYS A 96 -0.58 1.83 13.24
CA LYS A 96 -1.38 0.60 13.16
C LYS A 96 -1.80 0.10 14.54
N THR A 97 -0.87 0.04 15.48
CA THR A 97 -1.13 -0.40 16.86
C THR A 97 -2.15 0.49 17.56
N TYR A 98 -2.07 1.82 17.35
CA TYR A 98 -3.08 2.76 17.85
C TYR A 98 -4.46 2.43 17.28
N CYS A 99 -4.54 2.21 15.98
CA CYS A 99 -5.82 1.89 15.32
C CYS A 99 -6.41 0.55 15.77
N ASP A 100 -5.57 -0.45 16.03
CA ASP A 100 -6.02 -1.71 16.62
C ASP A 100 -6.61 -1.51 18.03
N ALA A 101 -6.01 -0.64 18.83
CA ALA A 101 -6.51 -0.30 20.17
C ALA A 101 -7.84 0.47 20.12
N VAL A 102 -8.04 1.36 19.14
CA VAL A 102 -9.30 2.08 18.93
C VAL A 102 -10.41 1.12 18.51
N SER A 103 -10.10 0.20 17.59
CA SER A 103 -11.03 -0.81 17.07
C SER A 103 -11.34 -1.93 18.08
N ALA A 104 -10.53 -2.08 19.13
CA ALA A 104 -10.78 -3.06 20.18
C ALA A 104 -12.07 -2.76 20.97
N PRO A 105 -12.83 -3.81 21.36
CA PRO A 105 -13.97 -3.66 22.26
C PRO A 105 -13.56 -2.94 23.56
N PRO A 106 -14.46 -2.16 24.18
CA PRO A 106 -14.13 -1.35 25.36
C PRO A 106 -13.58 -2.16 26.55
N ALA A 107 -13.87 -3.47 26.62
CA ALA A 107 -13.30 -4.37 27.64
C ALA A 107 -11.78 -4.57 27.53
N ASN A 108 -11.18 -4.26 26.38
CA ASN A 108 -9.76 -4.47 26.09
C ASN A 108 -8.96 -3.16 25.93
N ARG A 109 -9.60 -1.99 26.06
CA ARG A 109 -8.89 -0.71 26.02
C ARG A 109 -8.18 -0.49 27.36
N LYS A 110 -6.84 -0.51 27.35
CA LYS A 110 -6.05 -0.12 28.51
C LYS A 110 -6.22 1.40 28.71
N PRO A 111 -6.53 1.87 29.93
CA PRO A 111 -6.64 3.30 30.22
C PRO A 111 -5.31 4.03 30.04
#